data_AF-A0A2V7U9J5-F1
#
_entry.id   AF-A0A2V7U9J5-F1
#
_cell.length_a   1.000
_cell.length_b   1.000
_cell.length_c   1.000
_cell.angle_alpha   90.00
_cell.angle_beta   90.00
_cell.angle_gamma   90.00
#
_symmetry.space_group_name_H-M   'P 1'
#
loop_
_entity.id
_entity.type
_entity.pdbx_description
1 polymer ?
#
loop_
_entity_poly.entity_id
_entity_poly.type
_entity_poly.pdbx_seq_one_letter_code
_entity_poly.pdbx_strand_id
1 'polypeptide(L)'
;MLKARRFCIAVLAVLLGPAPLYAGWASLGAMPAPRREGRTLVFHDAQGTVAVTAVSPEIVRVRFAPGPGLGRDHSYAVVQSDFGDPGATFDVGAAQSVVRTAALVITVRHDPFRIAFATAAGEPLDEDDPPRGIACVARRPAGSTSGGATWAATAT
;
A
#
# COMPACT_ATOMS: atom_id res chain seq x y z
N MET A 1 18.51 -61.02 2.09
CA MET A 1 18.70 -60.14 0.92
C MET A 1 18.18 -58.75 1.26
N LEU A 2 19.09 -57.84 1.60
CA LEU A 2 18.81 -56.54 2.23
C LEU A 2 19.21 -55.43 1.25
N LYS A 3 18.31 -54.98 0.36
CA LYS A 3 18.62 -53.90 -0.61
C LYS A 3 17.40 -53.33 -1.37
N ALA A 4 16.29 -53.06 -0.69
CA ALA A 4 15.12 -52.46 -1.38
C ALA A 4 14.37 -51.39 -0.56
N ARG A 5 15.00 -50.82 0.46
CA ARG A 5 14.32 -49.90 1.40
C ARG A 5 14.96 -48.52 1.55
N ARG A 6 15.97 -48.22 0.72
CA ARG A 6 16.70 -46.94 0.73
C ARG A 6 16.39 -46.04 -0.47
N PHE A 7 15.65 -46.53 -1.46
CA PHE A 7 15.43 -45.79 -2.71
C PHE A 7 14.18 -44.89 -2.68
N CYS A 8 13.23 -45.13 -1.77
CA CYS A 8 11.99 -44.33 -1.71
C CYS A 8 12.12 -42.99 -0.96
N ILE A 9 13.13 -42.82 -0.10
CA ILE A 9 13.29 -41.57 0.67
C ILE A 9 13.97 -40.48 -0.17
N ALA A 10 14.84 -40.86 -1.12
CA ALA A 10 15.55 -39.89 -1.96
C ALA A 10 14.65 -39.20 -3.00
N VAL A 11 13.58 -39.86 -3.46
CA VAL A 11 12.65 -39.30 -4.45
C VAL A 11 11.67 -38.30 -3.82
N LEU A 12 11.30 -38.49 -2.54
CA LEU A 12 10.39 -37.58 -1.84
C LEU A 12 11.04 -36.24 -1.49
N ALA A 13 12.37 -36.20 -1.34
CA ALA A 13 13.11 -34.97 -1.01
C ALA A 13 13.30 -34.03 -2.21
N VAL A 14 13.19 -34.50 -3.45
CA VAL A 14 13.37 -33.69 -4.67
C VAL A 14 12.08 -32.94 -5.07
N LEU A 15 10.92 -33.40 -4.60
CA LEU A 15 9.63 -32.73 -4.86
C LEU A 15 9.35 -31.56 -3.90
N LEU A 16 10.11 -31.42 -2.81
CA LEU A 16 10.13 -30.21 -1.98
C LEU A 16 11.30 -29.31 -2.41
N GLY A 17 11.28 -28.85 -3.66
CA GLY A 17 12.14 -27.74 -4.07
C GLY A 17 11.85 -26.50 -3.21
N PRO A 18 12.85 -25.68 -2.85
CA PRO A 18 12.60 -24.45 -2.11
C PRO A 18 11.63 -23.59 -2.92
N ALA A 19 10.44 -23.35 -2.37
CA ALA A 19 9.51 -22.39 -2.96
C ALA A 19 10.27 -21.06 -3.10
N PRO A 20 10.30 -20.45 -4.28
CA PRO A 20 11.00 -19.20 -4.43
C PRO A 20 10.31 -18.15 -3.54
N LEU A 21 11.01 -17.73 -2.49
CA LEU A 21 10.64 -16.58 -1.66
C LEU A 21 10.92 -15.31 -2.45
N TYR A 22 10.17 -15.06 -3.53
CA TYR A 22 10.16 -13.75 -4.15
C TYR A 22 9.33 -12.83 -3.26
N ALA A 23 10.03 -12.02 -2.45
CA ALA A 23 9.49 -10.74 -2.02
C ALA A 23 9.39 -9.84 -3.26
N GLY A 24 8.41 -10.12 -4.12
CA GLY A 24 8.13 -9.36 -5.33
C GLY A 24 7.36 -8.08 -5.00
N TRP A 25 7.45 -7.11 -5.91
CA TRP A 25 6.54 -5.97 -5.92
C TRP A 25 5.13 -6.45 -6.25
N ALA A 26 4.15 -6.03 -5.45
CA ALA A 26 2.74 -6.28 -5.67
C ALA A 26 1.99 -4.95 -5.60
N SER A 27 1.05 -4.74 -6.53
CA SER A 27 0.15 -3.59 -6.48
C SER A 27 -0.99 -3.82 -5.49
N LEU A 28 -1.59 -2.75 -4.99
CA LEU A 28 -2.81 -2.85 -4.19
C LEU A 28 -3.96 -3.41 -5.05
N GLY A 29 -4.62 -4.44 -4.51
CA GLY A 29 -5.81 -5.08 -5.05
C GLY A 29 -7.07 -4.34 -4.59
N ALA A 30 -8.16 -5.08 -4.38
CA ALA A 30 -9.39 -4.50 -3.86
C ALA A 30 -9.20 -3.97 -2.43
N MET A 31 -9.62 -2.73 -2.18
CA MET A 31 -9.77 -2.20 -0.82
C MET A 31 -11.26 -1.90 -0.56
N PRO A 32 -11.80 -2.23 0.62
CA PRO A 32 -13.16 -1.86 1.00
C PRO A 32 -13.39 -0.34 0.98
N ALA A 33 -14.66 0.06 1.01
CA ALA A 33 -15.03 1.47 1.14
C ALA A 33 -14.37 2.13 2.37
N PRO A 34 -13.92 3.39 2.25
CA PRO A 34 -13.12 4.04 3.28
C PRO A 34 -13.96 4.50 4.46
N ARG A 35 -13.31 4.68 5.60
CA ARG A 35 -13.81 5.53 6.68
C ARG A 35 -13.43 6.99 6.39
N ARG A 36 -14.34 7.94 6.63
CA ARG A 36 -14.01 9.37 6.63
C ARG A 36 -13.55 9.83 8.01
N GLU A 37 -12.41 10.52 8.05
CA GLU A 37 -11.80 11.12 9.24
C GLU A 37 -11.51 12.60 8.97
N GLY A 38 -12.48 13.47 9.23
CA GLY A 38 -12.36 14.90 8.91
C GLY A 38 -12.16 15.13 7.41
N ARG A 39 -10.93 15.52 7.03
CA ARG A 39 -10.49 15.80 5.65
C ARG A 39 -9.74 14.63 4.99
N THR A 40 -9.82 13.44 5.58
CA THR A 40 -9.12 12.23 5.13
C THR A 40 -10.11 11.10 4.84
N LEU A 41 -9.89 10.38 3.75
CA LEU A 41 -10.45 9.04 3.52
C LEU A 41 -9.39 7.99 3.88
N VAL A 42 -9.76 7.06 4.75
CA VAL A 42 -8.89 5.97 5.22
C VAL A 42 -9.44 4.64 4.72
N PHE A 43 -8.67 3.99 3.86
CA PHE A 43 -8.91 2.66 3.34
C PHE A 43 -8.05 1.67 4.12
N HIS A 44 -8.60 0.50 4.43
CA HIS A 44 -7.88 -0.53 5.18
C HIS A 44 -8.29 -1.91 4.72
N ASP A 45 -7.30 -2.78 4.50
CA ASP A 45 -7.49 -4.19 4.19
C ASP A 45 -6.32 -5.05 4.76
N ALA A 46 -6.18 -6.28 4.28
CA ALA A 46 -5.06 -7.16 4.67
C ALA A 46 -3.70 -6.68 4.12
N GLN A 47 -3.67 -5.99 2.96
CA GLN A 47 -2.45 -5.45 2.38
C GLN A 47 -1.93 -4.25 3.19
N GLY A 48 -2.80 -3.35 3.65
CA GLY A 48 -2.41 -2.28 4.56
C GLY A 48 -3.42 -1.14 4.69
N THR A 49 -2.91 0.05 4.99
CA THR A 49 -3.70 1.27 5.17
C THR A 49 -3.32 2.30 4.12
N VAL A 50 -4.30 2.85 3.41
CA VAL A 50 -4.14 4.02 2.53
C VAL A 50 -4.92 5.18 3.11
N ALA A 51 -4.30 6.36 3.18
CA ALA A 51 -4.99 7.60 3.51
C ALA A 51 -4.85 8.61 2.39
N VAL A 52 -5.99 9.15 1.95
CA VAL A 52 -6.11 10.22 0.97
C VAL A 52 -6.62 11.46 1.70
N THR A 53 -5.77 12.48 1.86
CA THR A 53 -6.05 13.67 2.66
C THR A 53 -6.03 14.91 1.80
N ALA A 54 -7.12 15.68 1.79
CA ALA A 54 -7.09 17.03 1.22
C ALA A 54 -6.35 17.95 2.19
N VAL A 55 -5.19 18.47 1.77
CA VAL A 55 -4.33 19.32 2.60
C VAL A 55 -4.67 20.79 2.41
N SER A 56 -4.86 21.20 1.15
CA SER A 56 -5.36 22.51 0.71
C SER A 56 -6.27 22.29 -0.52
N PRO A 57 -6.82 23.34 -1.14
CA PRO A 57 -7.54 23.19 -2.41
C PRO A 57 -6.70 22.53 -3.51
N GLU A 58 -5.41 22.85 -3.64
CA GLU A 58 -4.54 22.29 -4.69
C GLU A 58 -3.63 21.14 -4.23
N ILE A 59 -3.60 20.80 -2.94
CA ILE A 59 -2.67 19.81 -2.39
C ILE A 59 -3.44 18.63 -1.80
N VAL A 60 -3.15 17.45 -2.32
CA VAL A 60 -3.63 16.18 -1.78
C VAL A 60 -2.45 15.34 -1.34
N ARG A 61 -2.56 14.75 -0.15
CA ARG A 61 -1.57 13.83 0.38
C ARG A 61 -2.09 12.41 0.35
N VAL A 62 -1.37 11.55 -0.36
CA VAL A 62 -1.60 10.10 -0.36
C VAL A 62 -0.49 9.43 0.46
N ARG A 63 -0.89 8.57 1.39
CA ARG A 63 0.03 7.75 2.18
C ARG A 63 -0.42 6.30 2.13
N PHE A 64 0.53 5.40 1.94
CA PHE A 64 0.33 3.97 2.13
C PHE A 64 1.30 3.46 3.20
N ALA A 65 0.83 2.54 4.05
CA ALA A 65 1.68 1.79 4.97
C ALA A 65 1.28 0.31 4.98
N PRO A 66 2.25 -0.62 4.91
CA PRO A 66 1.97 -2.04 5.09
C PRO A 66 1.68 -2.32 6.57
N GLY A 67 0.39 -2.45 6.92
CA GLY A 67 -0.05 -2.68 8.29
C GLY A 67 -1.33 -1.92 8.67
N PRO A 68 -1.75 -2.04 9.94
CA PRO A 68 -3.03 -1.51 10.41
C PRO A 68 -3.05 0.02 10.62
N GLY A 69 -1.95 0.71 10.39
CA GLY A 69 -1.88 2.15 10.56
C GLY A 69 -0.70 2.78 9.83
N LEU A 70 -0.80 4.10 9.61
CA LEU A 70 0.15 4.86 8.81
C LEU A 70 1.49 5.15 9.52
N GLY A 71 1.61 4.84 10.81
CA GLY A 71 2.77 5.18 11.62
C GLY A 71 2.97 6.69 11.78
N ARG A 72 4.20 7.09 12.13
CA ARG A 72 4.55 8.49 12.37
C ARG A 72 4.39 9.31 11.09
N ASP A 73 3.86 10.51 11.26
CA ASP A 73 3.76 11.51 10.21
C ASP A 73 4.93 12.50 10.31
N HIS A 74 6.04 12.21 9.64
CA HIS A 74 7.20 13.10 9.63
C HIS A 74 7.93 13.01 8.28
N SER A 75 8.36 14.17 7.77
CA SER A 75 9.22 14.28 6.59
C SER A 75 10.20 15.42 6.80
N TYR A 76 11.48 15.18 6.50
CA TYR A 76 12.51 16.21 6.53
C TYR A 76 12.40 17.21 5.37
N ALA A 77 11.62 16.88 4.34
CA ALA A 77 11.41 17.75 3.17
C ALA A 77 10.13 18.60 3.28
N VAL A 78 9.23 18.29 4.21
CA VAL A 78 7.97 19.03 4.40
C VAL A 78 8.16 20.05 5.51
N VAL A 79 8.24 21.32 5.14
CA VAL A 79 8.38 22.44 6.09
C VAL A 79 7.05 23.03 6.55
N GLN A 80 5.98 22.83 5.78
CA GLN A 80 4.62 23.27 6.09
C GLN A 80 3.63 22.17 5.72
N SER A 81 2.77 21.81 6.67
CA SER A 81 1.76 20.76 6.52
C SER A 81 0.33 21.23 6.85
N ASP A 82 0.21 22.43 7.40
CA ASP A 82 -1.08 23.06 7.68
C ASP A 82 -1.29 24.27 6.77
N PHE A 83 -2.43 24.25 6.08
CA PHE A 83 -2.86 25.25 5.10
C PHE A 83 -4.28 25.74 5.42
N GLY A 84 -4.83 25.38 6.57
CA GLY A 84 -6.22 25.66 6.93
C GLY A 84 -7.22 24.65 6.35
N ASP A 85 -8.48 25.07 6.25
CA ASP A 85 -9.56 24.24 5.71
C ASP A 85 -9.44 24.13 4.18
N PRO A 86 -9.29 22.92 3.61
CA PRO A 86 -9.24 22.73 2.16
C PRO A 86 -10.60 22.94 1.46
N GLY A 87 -11.71 23.08 2.21
CA GLY A 87 -13.05 23.17 1.63
C GLY A 87 -13.46 21.90 0.89
N ALA A 88 -12.94 20.74 1.33
CA ALA A 88 -13.12 19.47 0.63
C ALA A 88 -14.49 18.84 0.91
N THR A 89 -15.14 18.34 -0.15
CA THR A 89 -16.34 17.50 -0.08
C THR A 89 -16.01 16.07 -0.46
N PHE A 90 -16.80 15.13 0.07
CA PHE A 90 -16.54 13.70 -0.02
C PHE A 90 -17.80 12.96 -0.41
N ASP A 91 -17.73 12.21 -1.50
CA ASP A 91 -18.72 11.22 -1.90
C ASP A 91 -18.12 9.83 -1.72
N VAL A 92 -18.77 8.96 -0.94
CA VAL A 92 -18.26 7.62 -0.64
C VAL A 92 -19.30 6.60 -1.11
N GLY A 93 -19.03 6.00 -2.25
CA GLY A 93 -19.83 4.92 -2.82
C GLY A 93 -19.27 3.53 -2.52
N ALA A 94 -19.97 2.49 -2.98
CA ALA A 94 -19.52 1.11 -2.78
C ALA A 94 -18.28 0.75 -3.62
N ALA A 95 -18.21 1.21 -4.87
CA ALA A 95 -17.14 0.89 -5.81
C ALA A 95 -16.11 2.01 -6.01
N GLN A 96 -16.45 3.23 -5.61
CA GLN A 96 -15.60 4.41 -5.76
C GLN A 96 -15.87 5.44 -4.68
N SER A 97 -14.87 6.25 -4.37
CA SER A 97 -14.99 7.45 -3.54
C SER A 97 -14.43 8.64 -4.30
N VAL A 98 -15.03 9.81 -4.13
CA VAL A 98 -14.60 11.05 -4.78
C VAL A 98 -14.36 12.13 -3.72
N VAL A 99 -13.18 12.74 -3.76
CA VAL A 99 -12.86 13.96 -3.00
C VAL A 99 -12.87 15.14 -3.96
N ARG A 100 -13.56 16.22 -3.61
CA ARG A 100 -13.60 17.45 -4.44
C ARG A 100 -13.18 18.64 -3.61
N THR A 101 -12.29 19.46 -4.17
CA THR A 101 -11.93 20.78 -3.64
C THR A 101 -12.29 21.85 -4.67
N ALA A 102 -11.95 23.11 -4.40
CA ALA A 102 -12.10 24.17 -5.39
C ALA A 102 -11.20 24.01 -6.63
N ALA A 103 -10.12 23.21 -6.54
CA ALA A 103 -9.13 23.06 -7.63
C ALA A 103 -9.02 21.62 -8.17
N LEU A 104 -9.39 20.60 -7.38
CA LEU A 104 -9.13 19.20 -7.70
C LEU A 104 -10.37 18.32 -7.56
N VAL A 105 -10.42 17.29 -8.40
CA VAL A 105 -11.28 16.12 -8.25
C VAL A 105 -10.38 14.89 -8.15
N ILE A 106 -10.52 14.14 -7.07
CA ILE A 106 -9.76 12.92 -6.81
C ILE A 106 -10.73 11.76 -6.77
N THR A 107 -10.59 10.85 -7.72
CA THR A 107 -11.42 9.64 -7.82
C THR A 107 -10.61 8.45 -7.35
N VAL A 108 -11.12 7.74 -6.35
CA VAL A 108 -10.53 6.52 -5.83
C VAL A 108 -11.43 5.35 -6.20
N ARG A 109 -11.01 4.54 -7.16
CA ARG A 109 -11.66 3.25 -7.45
C ARG A 109 -11.22 2.23 -6.41
N HIS A 110 -12.17 1.43 -5.94
CA HIS A 110 -11.93 0.48 -4.84
C HIS A 110 -11.37 -0.87 -5.32
N ASP A 111 -11.71 -1.31 -6.54
CA ASP A 111 -11.29 -2.61 -7.08
C ASP A 111 -10.85 -2.58 -8.58
N PRO A 112 -9.58 -2.87 -8.87
CA PRO A 112 -8.44 -2.74 -7.95
C PRO A 112 -8.28 -1.29 -7.49
N PHE A 113 -7.63 -1.08 -6.35
CA PHE A 113 -7.43 0.23 -5.76
C PHE A 113 -6.61 1.13 -6.69
N ARG A 114 -7.23 2.17 -7.23
CA ARG A 114 -6.61 3.13 -8.16
C ARG A 114 -7.03 4.53 -7.84
N ILE A 115 -6.11 5.47 -7.96
CA ILE A 115 -6.36 6.90 -7.76
C ILE A 115 -6.16 7.64 -9.07
N ALA A 116 -7.10 8.51 -9.40
CA ALA A 116 -6.99 9.47 -10.49
C ALA A 116 -7.19 10.89 -9.96
N PHE A 117 -6.43 11.82 -10.50
CA PHE A 117 -6.43 13.24 -10.18
C PHE A 117 -6.83 14.03 -11.42
N ALA A 118 -7.77 14.94 -11.26
CA ALA A 118 -8.22 15.83 -12.29
C ALA A 118 -8.37 17.25 -11.73
N THR A 119 -8.39 18.24 -12.62
CA THR A 119 -8.80 19.60 -12.29
C THR A 119 -10.26 19.64 -11.81
N ALA A 120 -10.69 20.75 -11.21
CA ALA A 120 -12.09 20.97 -10.84
C ALA A 120 -13.06 20.87 -12.04
N ALA A 121 -12.59 21.14 -13.26
CA ALA A 121 -13.36 21.01 -14.50
C ALA A 121 -13.47 19.56 -15.02
N GLY A 122 -12.70 18.62 -14.44
CA GLY A 122 -12.67 17.22 -14.85
C GLY A 122 -11.55 16.86 -15.82
N GLU A 123 -10.69 17.80 -16.21
CA GLU A 123 -9.52 17.51 -17.06
C GLU A 123 -8.49 16.68 -16.29
N PRO A 124 -7.99 15.55 -16.84
CA PRO A 124 -7.07 14.66 -16.14
C PRO A 124 -5.70 15.33 -15.93
N LEU A 125 -5.11 15.11 -14.76
CA LEU A 125 -3.77 15.58 -14.39
C LEU A 125 -2.78 14.44 -14.23
N ASP A 126 -3.18 13.40 -13.49
CA ASP A 126 -2.38 12.21 -13.22
C ASP A 126 -3.30 11.05 -12.82
N GLU A 127 -2.91 9.82 -13.13
CA GLU A 127 -3.64 8.63 -12.71
C GLU A 127 -2.72 7.42 -12.54
N ASP A 128 -3.08 6.54 -11.60
CA ASP A 128 -2.42 5.25 -11.46
C ASP A 128 -2.51 4.45 -12.76
N ASP A 129 -1.39 3.83 -13.15
CA ASP A 129 -1.37 2.88 -14.27
C ASP A 129 -2.38 1.74 -14.04
N PRO A 130 -3.23 1.39 -15.03
CA PRO A 130 -4.31 0.43 -14.82
C PRO A 130 -3.84 -0.92 -14.28
N PRO A 131 -2.79 -1.56 -14.82
CA PRO A 131 -2.25 -2.77 -14.21
C PRO A 131 -1.37 -2.52 -12.96
N ARG A 132 -0.82 -1.31 -12.76
CA ARG A 132 0.20 -1.04 -11.72
C ARG A 132 -0.07 0.27 -10.95
N GLY A 133 -1.01 0.23 -10.01
CA GLY A 133 -1.17 1.27 -8.99
C GLY A 133 -0.07 1.21 -7.93
N ILE A 134 -0.33 1.74 -6.72
CA ILE A 134 0.61 1.71 -5.59
C ILE A 134 1.26 0.34 -5.42
N ALA A 135 2.59 0.29 -5.54
CA ALA A 135 3.38 -0.92 -5.39
C ALA A 135 3.94 -1.03 -3.96
N CYS A 136 3.86 -2.22 -3.39
CA CYS A 136 4.43 -2.55 -2.09
C CYS A 136 5.20 -3.86 -2.16
N VAL A 137 6.15 -4.05 -1.24
CA VAL A 137 6.81 -5.35 -1.08
C VAL A 137 5.78 -6.30 -0.47
N ALA A 138 5.53 -7.43 -1.15
CA ALA A 138 4.61 -8.44 -0.64
C ALA A 138 5.01 -8.84 0.79
N ARG A 139 4.03 -8.85 1.70
CA ARG A 139 4.27 -9.21 3.10
C ARG A 139 4.86 -10.61 3.16
N ARG A 140 6.00 -10.77 3.85
CA ARG A 140 6.53 -12.12 4.13
C ARG A 140 5.51 -12.91 4.96
N PRO A 141 5.38 -14.23 4.72
CA PRO A 141 4.59 -15.09 5.58
C PRO A 141 5.05 -14.97 7.04
N ALA A 142 4.11 -14.98 7.98
CA ALA A 142 4.42 -15.05 9.39
C ALA A 142 5.26 -16.31 9.68
N GLY A 143 6.45 -16.14 10.26
CA GLY A 143 7.40 -17.25 10.55
C GLY A 143 8.73 -17.18 9.82
N SER A 144 8.95 -16.21 8.93
CA SER A 144 10.28 -15.96 8.33
C SER A 144 11.20 -15.27 9.34
N THR A 145 12.06 -16.03 10.02
CA THR A 145 13.15 -15.47 10.83
C THR A 145 14.19 -14.85 9.89
N SER A 146 14.40 -13.53 9.98
CA SER A 146 15.59 -12.90 9.40
C SER A 146 16.81 -13.41 10.18
N GLY A 147 17.75 -14.08 9.50
CA GLY A 147 19.11 -14.23 10.00
C GLY A 147 19.71 -12.83 10.12
N GLY A 148 19.57 -12.22 11.29
CA GLY A 148 20.20 -10.95 11.61
C GLY A 148 21.70 -11.16 11.65
N ALA A 149 22.42 -10.60 10.67
CA ALA A 149 23.85 -10.39 10.81
C ALA A 149 24.05 -9.30 11.87
N THR A 150 24.33 -9.72 13.10
CA THR A 150 24.78 -8.84 14.18
C THR A 150 26.16 -8.32 13.82
N TRP A 151 26.27 -7.09 13.35
CA TRP A 151 27.56 -6.40 13.27
C TRP A 151 27.88 -5.83 14.65
N ALA A 152 28.71 -6.55 15.41
CA ALA A 152 29.35 -6.00 16.60
C ALA A 152 30.49 -5.07 16.15
N ALA A 153 30.31 -3.77 16.31
CA ALA A 153 31.40 -2.82 16.22
C ALA A 153 32.16 -2.84 17.56
N THR A 154 33.31 -3.49 17.60
CA THR A 154 34.27 -3.33 18.69
C THR A 154 35.03 -2.03 18.44
N ALA A 155 34.82 -1.03 19.29
CA ALA A 155 35.69 0.14 19.36
C ALA A 155 36.92 -0.21 20.21
N THR A 156 38.10 0.08 19.67
CA THR A 156 39.38 0.13 20.41
C THR A 156 39.72 1.58 20.67
#